data_AF-A0A923CUP2-F1
#
_entry.id   AF-A0A923CUP2-F1
#
_cell.length_a   1.000
_cell.length_b   1.000
_cell.length_c   1.000
_cell.angle_alpha   90.00
_cell.angle_beta   90.00
_cell.angle_gamma   90.00
#
_symmetry.space_group_name_H-M   'P 1'
#
loop_
_entity.id
_entity.type
_entity.pdbx_description
1 polymer ?
#
loop_
_entity_poly.entity_id
_entity_poly.type
_entity_poly.pdbx_seq_one_letter_code
_entity_poly.pdbx_strand_id
1 'polypeptide(L)'
;MQRAKIPILEKMKTIMRWIMVYIAIAGTISFSLFILEEALQTLVFSSWQSISCNKWDTVKEAITLMEETESTMSKINNYAGWINPLSWLSYNAFGKSSRHYNKALKERAIANEPELFTGETITINDSFESYTKENDIFVIKCKNSRIKIHLTNFTESKYVSVTGILQKNKDELFVSSN
;
A
#
# COMPACT_ATOMS: atom_id res chain seq x y z
N MET A 1 -60.53 -29.97 0.13
CA MET A 1 -60.55 -28.75 0.97
C MET A 1 -59.33 -27.89 0.58
N GLN A 2 -59.47 -27.01 -0.41
CA GLN A 2 -58.38 -26.13 -0.85
C GLN A 2 -58.21 -25.02 0.20
N ARG A 3 -57.10 -25.05 0.95
CA ARG A 3 -56.72 -23.94 1.84
C ARG A 3 -56.46 -22.73 0.95
N ALA A 4 -57.33 -21.72 1.03
CA ALA A 4 -57.10 -20.43 0.40
C ALA A 4 -55.74 -19.90 0.85
N LYS A 5 -54.78 -19.83 -0.08
CA LYS A 5 -53.46 -19.27 0.20
C LYS A 5 -53.66 -17.80 0.53
N ILE A 6 -53.43 -17.42 1.78
CA ILE A 6 -53.50 -16.03 2.22
C ILE A 6 -52.42 -15.28 1.42
N PRO A 7 -52.79 -14.33 0.54
CA PRO A 7 -51.86 -13.70 -0.41
C PRO A 7 -50.71 -12.97 0.31
N ILE A 8 -50.90 -12.59 1.57
CA ILE A 8 -49.90 -12.00 2.46
C ILE A 8 -48.74 -12.97 2.73
N LEU A 9 -49.03 -14.27 2.97
CA LEU A 9 -48.00 -15.26 3.28
C LEU A 9 -47.06 -15.53 2.10
N GLU A 10 -47.60 -15.55 0.87
CA GLU A 10 -46.78 -15.74 -0.34
C GLU A 10 -45.91 -14.50 -0.63
N LYS A 11 -46.44 -13.30 -0.38
CA LYS A 11 -45.64 -12.05 -0.45
C LYS A 11 -44.51 -12.04 0.59
N MET A 12 -44.79 -12.42 1.84
CA MET A 12 -43.77 -12.51 2.90
C MET A 12 -42.67 -13.52 2.57
N LYS A 13 -43.02 -14.71 2.05
CA LYS A 13 -42.04 -15.70 1.60
C LYS A 13 -41.14 -15.16 0.50
N THR A 14 -41.73 -14.43 -0.45
CA THR A 14 -40.97 -13.82 -1.55
C THR A 14 -39.99 -12.78 -1.04
N ILE A 15 -40.42 -11.89 -0.13
CA ILE A 15 -39.54 -10.88 0.49
C ILE A 15 -38.41 -11.56 1.28
N MET A 16 -38.71 -12.54 2.13
CA MET A 16 -37.70 -13.27 2.88
C MET A 16 -36.67 -13.96 1.98
N ARG A 17 -37.11 -14.55 0.85
CA ARG A 17 -36.20 -15.15 -0.12
C ARG A 17 -35.23 -14.11 -0.67
N TRP A 18 -35.70 -12.93 -1.04
CA TRP A 18 -34.84 -11.85 -1.53
C TRP A 18 -33.88 -11.32 -0.47
N ILE A 19 -34.33 -11.19 0.78
CA ILE A 19 -33.48 -10.83 1.92
C ILE A 19 -32.37 -11.87 2.11
N MET A 20 -32.70 -13.17 2.08
CA MET A 20 -31.69 -14.23 2.21
C MET A 20 -30.68 -14.22 1.07
N VAL A 21 -31.14 -14.02 -0.17
CA VAL A 21 -30.24 -13.88 -1.32
C VAL A 21 -29.32 -12.66 -1.16
N TYR A 22 -29.87 -11.52 -0.74
CA TYR A 22 -29.08 -10.32 -0.47
C TYR A 22 -28.02 -10.56 0.62
N ILE A 23 -28.41 -11.15 1.76
CA ILE A 23 -27.48 -11.44 2.88
C ILE A 23 -26.39 -12.41 2.41
N ALA A 24 -26.72 -13.43 1.61
CA ALA A 24 -25.73 -14.37 1.10
C ALA A 24 -24.70 -13.69 0.18
N ILE A 25 -25.16 -12.80 -0.72
CA ILE A 25 -24.27 -12.04 -1.61
C ILE A 25 -23.41 -11.05 -0.81
N ALA A 26 -24.05 -10.24 0.05
CA ALA A 26 -23.37 -9.25 0.89
C ALA A 26 -22.36 -9.93 1.82
N GLY A 27 -22.73 -11.04 2.45
CA GLY A 27 -21.87 -11.84 3.32
C GLY A 27 -20.67 -12.42 2.60
N THR A 28 -20.85 -12.96 1.38
CA THR A 28 -19.74 -13.52 0.58
C THR A 28 -18.70 -12.45 0.23
N ILE A 29 -19.15 -11.26 -0.17
CA ILE A 29 -18.26 -10.14 -0.52
C ILE A 29 -17.56 -9.61 0.74
N SER A 30 -18.32 -9.32 1.80
CA SER A 30 -17.75 -8.80 3.05
C SER A 30 -16.77 -9.79 3.70
N PHE A 31 -17.06 -11.09 3.63
CA PHE A 31 -16.14 -12.13 4.13
C PHE A 31 -14.86 -12.20 3.29
N SER A 32 -14.95 -12.05 1.97
CA SER A 32 -13.76 -12.04 1.11
C SER A 32 -12.85 -10.83 1.41
N LEU A 33 -13.45 -9.66 1.66
CA LEU A 33 -12.71 -8.48 2.11
C LEU A 33 -12.07 -8.70 3.49
N PHE A 34 -12.75 -9.40 4.40
CA PHE A 34 -12.24 -9.72 5.72
C PHE A 34 -11.00 -10.62 5.65
N ILE A 35 -11.01 -11.64 4.78
CA ILE A 35 -9.84 -12.50 4.58
C ILE A 35 -8.63 -11.71 4.03
N LEU A 36 -8.86 -10.73 3.14
CA LEU A 36 -7.78 -9.87 2.65
C LEU A 36 -7.23 -8.94 3.74
N GLU A 37 -8.09 -8.46 4.63
CA GLU A 37 -7.66 -7.69 5.81
C GLU A 37 -6.78 -8.53 6.74
N GLU A 38 -7.19 -9.76 7.07
CA GLU A 38 -6.39 -10.67 7.92
C GLU A 38 -5.06 -11.05 7.25
N ALA A 39 -5.05 -11.22 5.93
CA ALA A 39 -3.82 -11.44 5.16
C ALA A 39 -2.87 -10.24 5.27
N LEU A 40 -3.38 -9.00 5.16
CA LEU A 40 -2.59 -7.79 5.37
C LEU A 40 -2.03 -7.70 6.78
N GLN A 41 -2.85 -7.95 7.81
CA GLN A 41 -2.40 -7.94 9.20
C GLN A 41 -1.31 -9.01 9.45
N THR A 42 -1.45 -10.18 8.84
CA THR A 42 -0.44 -11.25 8.91
C THR A 42 0.88 -10.80 8.30
N LEU A 43 0.85 -10.12 7.13
CA LEU A 43 2.05 -9.54 6.52
C LEU A 43 2.66 -8.45 7.41
N VAL A 44 1.85 -7.62 8.07
CA VAL A 44 2.31 -6.56 8.99
C VAL A 44 3.10 -7.15 10.15
N PHE A 45 2.56 -8.20 10.79
CA PHE A 45 3.26 -8.86 11.89
C PHE A 45 4.52 -9.61 11.42
N SER A 46 4.48 -10.24 10.25
CA SER A 46 5.64 -10.89 9.65
C SER A 46 6.77 -9.89 9.34
N SER A 47 6.44 -8.70 8.84
CA SER A 47 7.44 -7.68 8.54
C SER A 47 8.12 -7.15 9.80
N TRP A 48 7.42 -7.07 10.93
CA TRP A 48 8.03 -6.71 12.22
C TRP A 48 9.06 -7.73 12.70
N GLN A 49 8.78 -9.03 12.53
CA GLN A 49 9.76 -10.08 12.85
C GLN A 49 10.97 -9.99 11.92
N SER A 50 10.74 -9.77 10.63
CA SER A 50 11.81 -9.62 9.62
C SER A 50 12.70 -8.41 9.90
N ILE A 51 12.11 -7.28 10.29
CA ILE A 51 12.84 -6.08 10.76
C ILE A 51 13.71 -6.42 11.97
N SER A 52 13.16 -7.15 12.95
CA SER A 52 13.89 -7.52 14.17
C SER A 52 15.09 -8.42 13.92
N CYS A 53 15.08 -9.14 12.79
CA CYS A 53 16.19 -9.97 12.33
C CYS A 53 17.11 -9.28 11.29
N ASN A 54 16.89 -8.00 10.98
CA ASN A 54 17.58 -7.25 9.91
C ASN A 54 17.51 -7.91 8.52
N LYS A 55 16.41 -8.62 8.22
CA LYS A 55 16.19 -9.27 6.91
C LYS A 55 15.37 -8.36 5.99
N TRP A 56 16.03 -7.38 5.37
CA TRP A 56 15.34 -6.36 4.57
C TRP A 56 14.88 -6.86 3.20
N ASP A 57 15.51 -7.90 2.67
CA ASP A 57 15.03 -8.67 1.52
C ASP A 57 13.62 -9.21 1.76
N THR A 58 13.40 -9.85 2.90
CA THR A 58 12.09 -10.38 3.31
C THR A 58 11.08 -9.24 3.57
N VAL A 59 11.55 -8.11 4.12
CA VAL A 59 10.70 -6.92 4.29
C VAL A 59 10.26 -6.36 2.94
N LYS A 60 11.14 -6.33 1.93
CA LYS A 60 10.79 -5.90 0.57
C LYS A 60 9.72 -6.82 -0.04
N GLU A 61 9.90 -8.14 0.07
CA GLU A 61 8.88 -9.10 -0.39
C GLU A 61 7.53 -8.86 0.31
N ALA A 62 7.55 -8.62 1.63
CA ALA A 62 6.34 -8.31 2.38
C ALA A 62 5.68 -7.00 1.91
N ILE A 63 6.45 -5.95 1.63
CA ILE A 63 5.95 -4.69 1.06
C ILE A 63 5.24 -4.95 -0.27
N THR A 64 5.86 -5.70 -1.18
CA THR A 64 5.25 -6.04 -2.49
C THR A 64 3.93 -6.79 -2.32
N LEU A 65 3.91 -7.81 -1.46
CA LEU A 65 2.69 -8.56 -1.16
C LEU A 65 1.60 -7.69 -0.51
N MET A 66 1.97 -6.75 0.36
CA MET A 66 1.04 -5.78 0.93
C MET A 66 0.44 -4.87 -0.15
N GLU A 67 1.26 -4.33 -1.07
CA GLU A 67 0.79 -3.47 -2.17
C GLU A 67 -0.21 -4.21 -3.08
N GLU A 68 0.08 -5.47 -3.40
CA GLU A 68 -0.79 -6.33 -4.21
C GLU A 68 -2.11 -6.66 -3.50
N THR A 69 -2.04 -6.97 -2.20
CA THR A 69 -3.22 -7.30 -1.38
C THR A 69 -4.11 -6.06 -1.19
N GLU A 70 -3.52 -4.90 -0.92
CA GLU A 70 -4.22 -3.61 -0.84
C GLU A 70 -4.90 -3.25 -2.17
N SER A 71 -4.21 -3.45 -3.30
CA SER A 71 -4.76 -3.23 -4.63
C SER A 71 -5.97 -4.13 -4.90
N THR A 72 -5.86 -5.41 -4.53
CA THR A 72 -6.95 -6.39 -4.66
C THR A 72 -8.14 -6.02 -3.79
N MET A 73 -7.91 -5.71 -2.52
CA MET A 73 -8.95 -5.27 -1.59
C MET A 73 -9.64 -3.99 -2.08
N SER A 74 -8.88 -3.00 -2.56
CA SER A 74 -9.41 -1.76 -3.14
C SER A 74 -10.30 -2.03 -4.35
N LYS A 75 -9.87 -2.93 -5.27
CA LYS A 75 -10.69 -3.34 -6.43
C LYS A 75 -12.00 -3.97 -5.98
N ILE A 76 -11.96 -4.98 -5.11
CA ILE A 76 -13.18 -5.66 -4.63
C ILE A 76 -14.11 -4.67 -3.93
N ASN A 77 -13.56 -3.81 -3.06
CA ASN A 77 -14.37 -2.82 -2.35
C ASN A 77 -15.03 -1.82 -3.31
N ASN A 78 -14.31 -1.35 -4.34
CA ASN A 78 -14.86 -0.41 -5.30
C ASN A 78 -15.90 -1.04 -6.24
N TYR A 79 -15.72 -2.30 -6.66
CA TYR A 79 -16.64 -2.96 -7.60
C TYR A 79 -17.88 -3.57 -6.92
N ALA A 80 -17.72 -4.11 -5.72
CA ALA A 80 -18.75 -4.92 -5.06
C ALA A 80 -19.10 -4.45 -3.64
N GLY A 81 -18.28 -3.59 -3.03
CA GLY A 81 -18.49 -3.14 -1.65
C GLY A 81 -19.75 -2.32 -1.44
N TRP A 82 -20.25 -1.62 -2.47
CA TRP A 82 -21.48 -0.82 -2.40
C TRP A 82 -22.73 -1.63 -2.01
N ILE A 83 -22.70 -2.97 -2.14
CA ILE A 83 -23.77 -3.88 -1.70
C ILE A 83 -23.95 -3.82 -0.17
N ASN A 84 -22.87 -3.54 0.58
CA ASN A 84 -22.87 -3.31 2.02
C ASN A 84 -22.18 -1.97 2.34
N PRO A 85 -22.91 -0.84 2.36
CA PRO A 85 -22.32 0.50 2.47
C PRO A 85 -21.47 0.72 3.73
N LEU A 86 -21.83 0.09 4.85
CA LEU A 86 -21.05 0.18 6.09
C LEU A 86 -19.71 -0.52 5.93
N SER A 87 -19.71 -1.74 5.37
CA SER A 87 -18.49 -2.48 5.02
C SER A 87 -17.63 -1.67 4.07
N TRP A 88 -18.23 -1.05 3.05
CA TRP A 88 -17.51 -0.25 2.07
C TRP A 88 -16.73 0.91 2.69
N LEU A 89 -17.37 1.65 3.60
CA LEU A 89 -16.74 2.76 4.31
C LEU A 89 -15.57 2.27 5.17
N SER A 90 -15.76 1.17 5.92
CA SER A 90 -14.74 0.60 6.79
C SER A 90 -13.50 0.15 6.00
N TYR A 91 -13.68 -0.62 4.91
CA TYR A 91 -12.55 -1.07 4.10
C TYR A 91 -11.85 0.06 3.35
N ASN A 92 -12.55 1.16 3.03
CA ASN A 92 -11.91 2.34 2.48
C ASN A 92 -11.02 3.05 3.50
N ALA A 93 -11.47 3.17 4.75
CA ALA A 93 -10.66 3.71 5.84
C ALA A 93 -9.44 2.81 6.12
N PHE A 94 -9.68 1.50 6.24
CA PHE A 94 -8.62 0.50 6.45
C PHE A 94 -7.58 0.54 5.32
N GLY A 95 -8.00 0.52 4.06
CA GLY A 95 -7.08 0.57 2.92
C GLY A 95 -6.26 1.87 2.84
N LYS A 96 -6.79 3.00 3.31
CA LYS A 96 -6.01 4.25 3.43
C LYS A 96 -4.95 4.14 4.53
N SER A 97 -5.31 3.59 5.68
CA SER A 97 -4.39 3.37 6.80
C SER A 97 -3.29 2.38 6.44
N SER A 98 -3.63 1.28 5.77
CA SER A 98 -2.68 0.26 5.31
C SER A 98 -1.66 0.86 4.34
N ARG A 99 -2.10 1.63 3.34
CA ARG A 99 -1.19 2.35 2.42
C ARG A 99 -0.21 3.27 3.14
N HIS A 100 -0.68 3.97 4.18
CA HIS A 100 0.19 4.83 4.97
C HIS A 100 1.25 4.02 5.74
N TYR A 101 0.84 2.89 6.33
CA TYR A 101 1.77 1.96 6.97
C TYR A 101 2.80 1.42 5.97
N ASN A 102 2.35 0.96 4.80
CA ASN A 102 3.22 0.37 3.79
C ASN A 102 4.22 1.39 3.23
N LYS A 103 3.78 2.63 3.01
CA LYS A 103 4.66 3.75 2.66
C LYS A 103 5.76 3.96 3.71
N ALA A 104 5.40 4.04 4.98
CA ALA A 104 6.37 4.23 6.06
C ALA A 104 7.33 3.02 6.18
N LEU A 105 6.83 1.80 5.97
CA LEU A 105 7.63 0.58 5.96
C LEU A 105 8.64 0.59 4.81
N LYS A 106 8.21 1.01 3.61
CA LYS A 106 9.07 1.18 2.43
C LYS A 106 10.15 2.23 2.64
N GLU A 107 9.80 3.39 3.19
CA GLU A 107 10.77 4.44 3.55
C GLU A 107 11.81 3.91 4.56
N ARG A 108 11.36 3.16 5.57
CA ARG A 108 12.27 2.51 6.54
C ARG A 108 13.18 1.48 5.88
N ALA A 109 12.67 0.66 4.97
CA ALA A 109 13.47 -0.34 4.25
C ALA A 109 14.53 0.34 3.36
N ILE A 110 14.16 1.39 2.62
CA ILE A 110 15.08 2.19 1.81
C ILE A 110 16.18 2.83 2.67
N ALA A 111 15.86 3.34 3.85
CA ALA A 111 16.86 3.93 4.74
C ALA A 111 17.91 2.92 5.24
N ASN A 112 17.56 1.64 5.34
CA ASN A 112 18.44 0.59 5.85
C ASN A 112 19.20 -0.14 4.74
N GLU A 113 18.50 -0.59 3.70
CA GLU A 113 19.07 -1.38 2.60
C GLU A 113 18.55 -0.90 1.23
N PRO A 114 19.00 0.29 0.77
CA PRO A 114 18.48 0.91 -0.45
C PRO A 114 18.83 0.13 -1.72
N GLU A 115 19.90 -0.67 -1.72
CA GLU A 115 20.31 -1.48 -2.87
C GLU A 115 19.21 -2.42 -3.35
N LEU A 116 18.37 -2.89 -2.44
CA LEU A 116 17.23 -3.76 -2.76
C LEU A 116 16.21 -3.08 -3.67
N PHE A 117 16.15 -1.74 -3.70
CA PHE A 117 15.18 -0.97 -4.50
C PHE A 117 15.76 -0.46 -5.82
N THR A 118 16.93 -0.97 -6.24
CA THR A 118 17.56 -0.57 -7.51
C THR A 118 16.65 -0.88 -8.70
N GLY A 119 16.47 0.10 -9.58
CA GLY A 119 15.59 0.03 -10.74
C GLY A 119 14.13 0.45 -10.46
N GLU A 120 13.77 0.69 -9.20
CA GLU A 120 12.43 1.16 -8.84
C GLU A 120 12.36 2.69 -8.75
N THR A 121 11.17 3.23 -9.03
CA THR A 121 10.87 4.62 -8.72
C THR A 121 10.68 4.78 -7.22
N ILE A 122 11.52 5.58 -6.59
CA ILE A 122 11.45 5.90 -5.17
C ILE A 122 11.28 7.39 -4.95
N THR A 123 10.67 7.75 -3.82
CA THR A 123 10.61 9.13 -3.34
C THR A 123 11.48 9.24 -2.10
N ILE A 124 12.46 10.13 -2.13
CA ILE A 124 13.33 10.46 -0.99
C ILE A 124 12.84 11.77 -0.40
N ASN A 125 12.48 11.74 0.88
CA ASN A 125 12.13 12.91 1.68
C ASN A 125 13.12 13.01 2.86
N ASP A 126 14.16 13.83 2.72
CA ASP A 126 15.18 13.95 3.77
C ASP A 126 15.70 15.39 3.92
N SER A 127 16.35 15.64 5.05
CA SER A 127 17.07 16.87 5.32
C SER A 127 18.35 16.95 4.49
N PHE A 128 18.57 18.13 3.93
CA PHE A 128 19.77 18.47 3.18
C PHE A 128 20.98 18.56 4.12
N GLU A 129 22.11 17.94 3.72
CA GLU A 129 23.39 18.06 4.43
C GLU A 129 24.37 18.93 3.64
N SER A 130 24.64 18.56 2.39
CA SER A 130 25.59 19.25 1.52
C SER A 130 25.33 18.93 0.05
N TYR A 131 25.90 19.72 -0.85
CA TYR A 131 25.94 19.38 -2.27
C TYR A 131 27.34 19.59 -2.87
N THR A 132 27.60 18.92 -3.98
CA THR A 132 28.77 19.15 -4.82
C THR A 132 28.29 19.28 -6.27
N LYS A 133 28.87 20.20 -7.03
CA LYS A 133 28.56 20.35 -8.47
C LYS A 133 29.63 19.64 -9.29
N GLU A 134 29.24 18.64 -10.06
CA GLU A 134 30.11 17.87 -10.96
C GLU A 134 29.53 17.90 -12.38
N ASN A 135 30.26 18.43 -13.37
CA ASN A 135 29.88 18.42 -14.79
C ASN A 135 28.40 18.78 -15.05
N ASP A 136 27.93 19.88 -14.46
CA ASP A 136 26.54 20.39 -14.51
C ASP A 136 25.46 19.56 -13.81
N ILE A 137 25.85 18.60 -12.98
CA ILE A 137 24.96 17.86 -12.08
C ILE A 137 25.25 18.27 -10.64
N PHE A 138 24.18 18.57 -9.89
CA PHE A 138 24.21 18.74 -8.45
C PHE A 138 24.09 17.36 -7.81
N VAL A 139 25.14 16.93 -7.12
CA VAL A 139 25.18 15.73 -6.29
C VAL A 139 24.86 16.14 -4.86
N ILE A 140 23.65 15.82 -4.40
CA ILE A 140 23.16 16.17 -3.07
C ILE A 140 23.40 14.98 -2.14
N LYS A 141 23.98 15.28 -0.98
CA LYS A 141 24.09 14.35 0.14
C LYS A 141 23.02 14.69 1.17
N CYS A 142 22.22 13.69 1.52
CA CYS A 142 21.17 13.80 2.53
C CYS A 142 21.68 13.25 3.87
N LYS A 143 21.20 13.82 4.98
CA LYS A 143 21.76 13.57 6.31
C LYS A 143 21.53 12.15 6.84
N ASN A 144 20.38 11.54 6.51
CA ASN A 144 19.97 10.24 7.05
C ASN A 144 19.93 9.15 5.98
N SER A 145 20.26 9.49 4.73
CA SER A 145 20.18 8.57 3.60
C SER A 145 21.58 8.17 3.13
N ARG A 146 21.72 6.88 2.78
CA ARG A 146 22.91 6.37 2.09
C ARG A 146 22.87 6.65 0.57
N ILE A 147 21.82 7.31 0.09
CA ILE A 147 21.58 7.61 -1.32
C ILE A 147 22.00 9.05 -1.61
N LYS A 148 22.76 9.24 -2.70
CA LYS A 148 23.05 10.56 -3.25
C LYS A 148 21.96 10.95 -4.25
N ILE A 149 21.63 12.23 -4.40
CA ILE A 149 20.61 12.65 -5.37
C ILE A 149 21.29 13.44 -6.48
N HIS A 150 21.04 13.07 -7.73
CA HIS A 150 21.61 13.74 -8.90
C HIS A 150 20.54 14.61 -9.55
N LEU A 151 20.71 15.93 -9.51
CA LEU A 151 19.79 16.90 -10.10
C LEU A 151 20.50 17.80 -11.12
N THR A 152 19.82 18.15 -12.21
CA THR A 152 20.30 19.14 -13.19
C THR A 152 20.13 20.58 -12.68
N ASN A 153 19.05 20.82 -11.92
CA ASN A 153 18.77 22.09 -11.27
C ASN A 153 18.51 21.85 -9.78
N PHE A 154 19.20 22.59 -8.92
CA PHE A 154 19.00 22.52 -7.47
C PHE A 154 18.85 23.93 -6.90
N THR A 155 17.77 24.14 -6.14
CA THR A 155 17.58 25.32 -5.29
C THR A 155 17.80 24.87 -3.85
N GLU A 156 18.73 25.53 -3.15
CA GLU A 156 19.07 25.17 -1.78
C GLU A 156 17.85 25.31 -0.86
N SER A 157 17.56 24.25 -0.10
CA SER A 157 16.45 24.17 0.83
C SER A 157 16.84 23.30 2.02
N LYS A 158 16.17 23.51 3.16
CA LYS A 158 16.40 22.70 4.37
C LYS A 158 15.96 21.23 4.20
N TYR A 159 15.01 20.98 3.29
CA TYR A 159 14.44 19.67 3.01
C TYR A 159 14.39 19.43 1.51
N VAL A 160 14.75 18.22 1.10
CA VAL A 160 14.76 17.78 -0.29
C VAL A 160 13.75 16.63 -0.43
N SER A 161 12.81 16.81 -1.37
CA SER A 161 11.83 15.81 -1.76
C SER A 161 12.04 15.52 -3.24
N VAL A 162 12.62 14.38 -3.58
CA VAL A 162 12.91 13.99 -4.97
C VAL A 162 12.32 12.64 -5.28
N THR A 163 11.66 12.53 -6.43
CA THR A 163 11.13 11.27 -6.96
C THR A 163 11.87 10.92 -8.23
N GLY A 164 12.35 9.69 -8.34
CA GLY A 164 13.05 9.22 -9.52
C GLY A 164 13.44 7.76 -9.41
N ILE A 165 14.12 7.24 -10.43
CA ILE A 165 14.56 5.84 -10.46
C ILE A 165 15.84 5.72 -9.66
N LEU A 166 15.88 4.79 -8.71
CA LEU A 166 17.10 4.46 -7.99
C LEU A 166 18.04 3.67 -8.90
N GLN A 167 19.23 4.18 -9.15
CA GLN A 167 20.25 3.53 -9.95
C GLN A 167 21.49 3.26 -9.10
N LYS A 168 22.18 2.15 -9.39
CA LYS A 168 23.47 1.82 -8.80
C LYS A 168 24.56 2.05 -9.85
N ASN A 169 25.50 2.96 -9.58
CA ASN A 169 26.69 3.16 -10.40
C ASN A 169 27.93 2.88 -9.54
N LYS A 170 28.60 1.75 -9.83
CA LYS A 170 29.70 1.21 -9.03
C LYS A 170 29.28 1.02 -7.57
N ASP A 171 29.77 1.88 -6.68
CA ASP A 171 29.57 1.84 -5.24
C ASP A 171 28.57 2.90 -4.75
N GLU A 172 27.95 3.65 -5.67
CA GLU A 172 27.07 4.76 -5.33
C GLU A 172 25.64 4.50 -5.82
N LEU A 173 24.68 4.77 -4.92
CA LEU A 173 23.27 4.80 -5.24
C LEU A 173 22.84 6.23 -5.50
N PHE A 174 22.17 6.45 -6.63
CA PHE A 174 21.66 7.77 -6.97
C PHE A 174 20.24 7.73 -7.54
N VAL A 175 19.50 8.80 -7.26
CA VAL A 175 18.19 9.03 -7.88
C VAL A 175 18.37 10.03 -9.01
N SER A 176 18.01 9.61 -10.22
CA SER A 176 17.88 10.51 -11.38
C SER A 176 16.45 11.04 -11.44
N SER A 177 16.24 12.32 -11.17
CA SER A 177 15.02 13.01 -11.57
C SER A 177 15.15 13.39 -13.04
N ASN A 178 14.17 12.99 -13.87
CA ASN A 178 13.97 13.65 -15.16
C ASN A 178 13.54 15.10 -14.95
#